data_AF-A0A660U8X2-F1
#
_entry.id   AF-A0A660U8X2-F1
#
_cell.length_a   1.000
_cell.length_b   1.000
_cell.length_c   1.000
_cell.angle_alpha   90.00
_cell.angle_beta   90.00
_cell.angle_gamma   90.00
#
_symmetry.space_group_name_H-M   'P 1'
#
loop_
_entity.id
_entity.type
_entity.pdbx_description
1 polymer ?
#
loop_
_entity_poly.entity_id
_entity_poly.type
_entity_poly.pdbx_seq_one_letter_code
_entity_poly.pdbx_strand_id
1 'polypeptide(L)'
;MRERPYAPVRRDEEGWVIDSLETHLEGAETVERGEDNIGLFVVQARKAFEALEALHKELFIPQEGRYRTPKGELGFPNMTVRKLASDGEIVLAVPLADPREAKGIKVKGDVEEAERYIEELGEES
;
A
#
# COMPACT_ATOMS: atom_id res chain seq x y z
N MET A 1 11.25 2.91 10.58
CA MET A 1 10.63 1.58 10.43
C MET A 1 9.60 1.38 11.53
N ARG A 2 8.44 0.84 11.17
CA ARG A 2 7.26 0.63 12.03
C ARG A 2 7.30 -0.76 12.66
N GLU A 3 6.81 -0.88 13.90
CA GLU A 3 6.55 -2.18 14.53
C GLU A 3 5.26 -2.78 13.96
N ARG A 4 5.29 -4.08 13.61
CA ARG A 4 4.16 -4.83 13.05
C ARG A 4 3.40 -4.05 11.96
N PRO A 5 4.07 -3.74 10.83
CA PRO A 5 3.45 -2.99 9.74
C PRO A 5 2.19 -3.70 9.24
N TYR A 6 1.19 -2.90 8.85
CA TYR A 6 -0.11 -3.41 8.42
C TYR A 6 -0.04 -4.01 7.00
N ALA A 7 0.68 -3.34 6.10
CA ALA A 7 0.93 -3.76 4.74
C ALA A 7 2.44 -3.63 4.46
N PRO A 8 3.25 -4.62 4.90
CA PRO A 8 4.69 -4.57 4.71
C PRO A 8 5.10 -4.46 3.25
N VAL A 9 5.98 -3.51 2.97
CA VAL A 9 6.69 -3.42 1.69
C VAL A 9 7.70 -4.56 1.61
N ARG A 10 7.69 -5.31 0.51
CA ARG A 10 8.66 -6.38 0.24
C ARG A 10 9.67 -5.93 -0.78
N ARG A 11 10.93 -6.26 -0.50
CA ARG A 11 12.06 -5.99 -1.38
C ARG A 11 12.75 -7.29 -1.78
N ASP A 12 13.39 -7.28 -2.94
CA ASP A 12 14.33 -8.33 -3.33
C ASP A 12 15.71 -8.13 -2.66
N GLU A 13 16.67 -8.99 -3.02
CA GLU A 13 18.04 -8.96 -2.46
C GLU A 13 18.82 -7.68 -2.84
N GLU A 14 18.43 -7.01 -3.93
CA GLU A 14 19.03 -5.77 -4.39
C GLU A 14 18.36 -4.54 -3.76
N GLY A 15 17.26 -4.74 -3.03
CA GLY A 15 16.51 -3.70 -2.34
C GLY A 15 15.39 -3.08 -3.18
N TRP A 16 15.06 -3.62 -4.36
CA TRP A 16 13.96 -3.13 -5.18
C TRP A 16 12.61 -3.57 -4.63
N VAL A 17 11.60 -2.70 -4.72
CA VAL A 17 10.25 -3.05 -4.30
C VAL A 17 9.65 -4.05 -5.29
N ILE A 18 9.30 -5.23 -4.79
CA ILE A 18 8.68 -6.29 -5.58
C ILE A 18 7.21 -6.50 -5.23
N ASP A 19 6.79 -6.09 -4.02
CA ASP A 19 5.42 -6.27 -3.55
C ASP A 19 5.09 -5.34 -2.38
N SER A 20 3.80 -5.22 -2.08
CA SER A 20 3.26 -4.67 -0.84
C SER A 20 2.07 -5.55 -0.47
N LEU A 21 2.20 -6.39 0.56
CA LEU A 21 1.17 -7.36 0.91
C LEU A 21 0.42 -6.94 2.16
N GLU A 22 -0.91 -6.90 2.09
CA GLU A 22 -1.72 -6.56 3.27
C GLU A 22 -1.88 -7.77 4.19
N THR A 23 -1.33 -7.69 5.41
CA THR A 23 -1.33 -8.80 6.40
C THR A 23 -2.71 -9.40 6.64
N HIS A 24 -3.75 -8.56 6.67
CA HIS A 24 -5.12 -9.00 6.95
C HIS A 24 -5.90 -9.49 5.72
N LEU A 25 -5.54 -9.04 4.51
CA LEU A 25 -6.32 -9.34 3.29
C LEU A 25 -5.69 -10.40 2.39
N GLU A 26 -4.36 -10.43 2.38
CA GLU A 26 -3.58 -11.29 1.47
C GLU A 26 -2.82 -12.38 2.23
N GLY A 27 -2.95 -12.46 3.55
CA GLY A 27 -2.35 -13.51 4.39
C GLY A 27 -0.84 -13.40 4.50
N ALA A 28 -0.29 -12.19 4.38
CA ALA A 28 1.14 -11.93 4.48
C ALA A 28 1.67 -12.29 5.87
N GLU A 29 2.91 -12.80 5.94
CA GLU A 29 3.59 -12.97 7.23
C GLU A 29 3.73 -11.63 7.94
N THR A 30 3.29 -11.58 9.20
CA THR A 30 3.49 -10.42 10.05
C THR A 30 4.98 -10.32 10.39
N VAL A 31 5.65 -9.32 9.84
CA VAL A 31 7.02 -8.98 10.25
C VAL A 31 6.99 -8.19 11.56
N GLU A 32 7.98 -8.41 12.43
CA GLU A 32 8.03 -7.69 13.71
C GLU A 32 8.32 -6.20 13.53
N ARG A 33 9.12 -5.85 12.52
CA ARG A 33 9.50 -4.48 12.19
C ARG A 33 9.75 -4.34 10.69
N GLY A 34 9.28 -3.26 10.08
CA GLY A 34 9.46 -3.05 8.64
C GLY A 34 8.99 -1.69 8.13
N GLU A 35 8.98 -1.56 6.81
CA GLU A 35 8.31 -0.46 6.10
C GLU A 35 6.83 -0.79 5.94
N ASP A 36 5.97 0.21 6.04
CA ASP A 36 4.52 0.06 5.94
C ASP A 36 4.00 0.89 4.79
N ASN A 37 3.08 0.34 4.01
CA ASN A 37 2.38 1.07 2.98
C ASN A 37 1.31 1.98 3.61
N ILE A 38 1.44 3.29 3.38
CA ILE A 38 0.59 4.33 3.97
C ILE A 38 -0.62 4.71 3.11
N GLY A 39 -0.82 4.06 1.96
CA GLY A 39 -1.94 4.37 1.06
C GLY A 39 -1.71 5.54 0.09
N LEU A 40 -0.50 6.11 0.04
CA LEU A 40 -0.14 7.20 -0.86
C LEU A 40 0.69 6.71 -2.04
N PHE A 41 0.28 7.08 -3.26
CA PHE A 41 0.90 6.64 -4.51
C PHE A 41 1.02 7.77 -5.51
N VAL A 42 2.17 7.85 -6.16
CA VAL A 42 2.38 8.69 -7.34
C VAL A 42 2.80 7.77 -8.49
N VAL A 43 1.99 7.75 -9.54
CA VAL A 43 2.18 6.86 -10.69
C VAL A 43 1.76 7.58 -11.96
N GLN A 44 2.43 7.28 -13.07
CA GLN A 44 1.98 7.75 -14.37
C GLN A 44 0.60 7.15 -14.66
N ALA A 45 -0.40 8.01 -14.87
CA ALA A 45 -1.80 7.59 -15.06
C ALA A 45 -1.94 6.47 -16.09
N ARG A 46 -1.25 6.59 -17.23
CA ARG A 46 -1.26 5.57 -18.29
C ARG A 46 -0.83 4.20 -17.79
N LYS A 47 0.29 4.12 -17.05
CA LYS A 47 0.80 2.86 -16.49
C LYS A 47 -0.15 2.25 -15.47
N ALA A 48 -0.75 3.10 -14.63
CA ALA A 48 -1.76 2.65 -13.67
C ALA A 48 -2.99 2.04 -14.38
N PHE A 49 -3.52 2.71 -15.40
CA PHE A 49 -4.67 2.18 -16.16
C PHE A 49 -4.32 0.90 -16.93
N GLU A 50 -3.14 0.83 -17.56
CA GLU A 50 -2.67 -0.38 -18.24
C GLU A 50 -2.56 -1.57 -17.26
N ALA A 51 -2.01 -1.36 -16.06
CA ALA A 51 -1.92 -2.38 -15.03
C ALA A 51 -3.30 -2.81 -14.51
N LEU A 52 -4.20 -1.86 -14.24
CA LEU A 52 -5.57 -2.14 -13.79
C LEU A 52 -6.38 -2.92 -14.83
N GLU A 53 -6.26 -2.57 -16.11
CA GLU A 53 -6.93 -3.28 -17.19
C GLU A 53 -6.40 -4.71 -17.34
N ALA A 54 -5.08 -4.90 -17.24
CA ALA A 54 -4.46 -6.23 -17.26
C ALA A 54 -4.95 -7.10 -16.10
N LEU A 55 -4.94 -6.56 -14.88
CA LEU A 55 -5.44 -7.26 -13.68
C LEU A 55 -6.93 -7.59 -13.79
N HIS A 56 -7.73 -6.68 -14.35
CA HIS A 56 -9.15 -6.93 -14.56
C HIS A 56 -9.37 -8.11 -15.52
N LYS A 57 -8.66 -8.14 -16.65
CA LYS A 57 -8.75 -9.25 -17.62
C LYS A 57 -8.32 -10.59 -17.02
N GLU A 58 -7.33 -10.58 -16.13
CA GLU A 58 -6.79 -11.79 -15.50
C GLU A 58 -7.71 -12.34 -14.40
N LEU A 59 -8.28 -11.46 -13.56
CA LEU A 59 -8.88 -11.86 -12.29
C LEU A 59 -10.40 -11.75 -12.25
N PHE A 60 -11.01 -10.94 -13.10
CA PHE A 60 -12.46 -10.75 -13.05
C PHE A 60 -13.18 -12.02 -13.52
N ILE A 61 -14.20 -12.43 -12.76
CA ILE A 61 -15.07 -13.57 -13.06
C ILE A 61 -16.43 -13.01 -13.48
N PRO A 62 -16.71 -12.84 -14.79
CA PRO A 62 -17.93 -12.16 -15.25
C PRO A 62 -19.23 -12.80 -14.74
N GLN A 63 -19.25 -14.12 -14.62
CA GLN A 63 -20.41 -14.88 -14.17
C GLN A 63 -20.74 -14.63 -12.69
N GLU A 64 -19.74 -14.27 -11.89
CA GLU A 64 -19.89 -14.04 -10.45
C GLU A 64 -19.88 -12.54 -10.09
N GLY A 65 -19.59 -11.65 -11.06
CA GLY A 65 -19.53 -10.21 -10.84
C GLY A 65 -18.46 -9.77 -9.86
N ARG A 66 -17.39 -10.56 -9.67
CA ARG A 66 -16.33 -10.33 -8.67
C ARG A 66 -14.97 -10.77 -9.18
N TYR A 67 -13.91 -10.34 -8.48
CA TYR A 67 -12.54 -10.76 -8.78
C TYR A 67 -12.18 -12.07 -8.07
N ARG A 68 -11.26 -12.85 -8.65
CA ARG A 68 -10.67 -14.05 -8.04
C ARG A 68 -9.65 -13.68 -6.96
N THR A 69 -10.11 -13.01 -5.92
CA THR A 69 -9.35 -12.60 -4.73
C THR A 69 -10.11 -13.03 -3.47
N PRO A 70 -9.48 -13.11 -2.29
CA PRO A 70 -10.16 -13.54 -1.06
C PRO A 70 -11.44 -12.77 -0.73
N LYS A 71 -11.50 -11.46 -1.05
CA LYS A 71 -12.67 -10.60 -0.82
C LYS A 71 -13.57 -10.38 -2.03
N GLY A 72 -13.20 -10.88 -3.20
CA GLY A 72 -13.94 -10.58 -4.45
C GLY A 72 -13.67 -9.20 -5.02
N GLU A 73 -12.75 -8.44 -4.43
CA GLU A 73 -12.39 -7.06 -4.79
C GLU A 73 -11.03 -7.01 -5.48
N LEU A 74 -10.79 -6.00 -6.31
CA LEU A 74 -9.47 -5.73 -6.85
C LEU A 74 -8.66 -4.97 -5.80
N GLY A 75 -7.58 -5.58 -5.30
CA GLY A 75 -6.73 -5.00 -4.25
C GLY A 75 -5.88 -3.85 -4.75
N PHE A 76 -6.49 -2.67 -4.92
CA PHE A 76 -5.76 -1.43 -5.16
C PHE A 76 -5.30 -0.85 -3.82
N PRO A 77 -4.03 -0.39 -3.70
CA PRO A 77 -3.00 -0.27 -4.73
C PRO A 77 -2.01 -1.45 -4.79
N ASN A 78 -2.02 -2.34 -3.80
CA ASN A 78 -1.05 -3.43 -3.64
C ASN A 78 -0.88 -4.31 -4.89
N MET A 79 -1.99 -4.76 -5.48
CA MET A 79 -1.95 -5.59 -6.68
C MET A 79 -1.42 -4.82 -7.89
N THR A 80 -1.65 -3.50 -7.95
CA THR A 80 -1.09 -2.64 -9.01
C THR A 80 0.42 -2.48 -8.83
N VAL A 81 0.91 -2.31 -7.60
CA VAL A 81 2.36 -2.29 -7.30
C VAL A 81 3.02 -3.58 -7.75
N ARG A 82 2.48 -4.74 -7.34
CA ARG A 82 3.00 -6.05 -7.74
C ARG A 82 3.01 -6.22 -9.26
N LYS A 83 1.92 -5.79 -9.93
CA LYS A 83 1.80 -5.87 -11.39
C LYS A 83 2.87 -5.03 -12.07
N LEU A 84 3.02 -3.76 -11.69
CA LEU A 84 4.02 -2.85 -12.25
C LEU A 84 5.44 -3.40 -12.05
N ALA A 85 5.79 -3.86 -10.84
CA ALA A 85 7.08 -4.49 -10.57
C ALA A 85 7.32 -5.73 -11.45
N SER A 86 6.31 -6.59 -11.61
CA SER A 86 6.41 -7.80 -12.45
C SER A 86 6.53 -7.50 -13.95
N ASP A 87 6.02 -6.35 -14.40
CA ASP A 87 6.13 -5.88 -15.78
C ASP A 87 7.46 -5.16 -16.05
N GLY A 88 8.36 -5.12 -15.06
CA GLY A 88 9.69 -4.51 -15.16
C GLY A 88 9.72 -3.00 -14.92
N GLU A 89 8.63 -2.42 -14.44
CA GLU A 89 8.62 -1.01 -14.03
C GLU A 89 9.32 -0.84 -12.68
N ILE A 90 10.04 0.27 -12.54
CA ILE A 90 10.69 0.61 -11.28
C ILE A 90 9.63 1.12 -10.30
N VAL A 91 9.48 0.42 -9.18
CA VAL A 91 8.66 0.85 -8.05
C VAL A 91 9.56 1.29 -6.90
N LEU A 92 9.31 2.49 -6.39
CA LEU A 92 10.04 3.07 -5.26
C LEU A 92 9.11 3.20 -4.05
N ALA A 93 9.54 2.71 -2.90
CA ALA A 93 8.98 3.10 -1.61
C ALA A 93 9.84 4.23 -1.04
N VAL A 94 9.26 5.44 -1.03
CA VAL A 94 9.94 6.65 -0.60
C VAL A 94 9.63 6.87 0.89
N PRO A 95 10.65 7.03 1.76
CA PRO A 95 10.42 7.28 3.16
C PRO A 95 9.79 8.65 3.37
N LEU A 96 8.89 8.75 4.35
CA LEU A 96 8.44 10.03 4.88
C LEU A 96 9.52 10.66 5.75
N ALA A 97 9.60 11.99 5.72
CA ALA A 97 10.49 12.74 6.60
C ALA A 97 10.03 12.62 8.06
N ASP A 98 8.71 12.67 8.27
CA ASP A 98 8.10 12.54 9.59
C ASP A 98 7.03 11.44 9.60
N PRO A 99 7.11 10.44 10.51
CA PRO A 99 6.11 9.39 10.60
C PRO A 99 4.70 9.89 10.98
N ARG A 100 4.57 11.08 11.58
CA ARG A 100 3.27 11.70 11.91
C ARG A 100 2.45 11.98 10.65
N GLU A 101 3.10 12.27 9.51
CA GLU A 101 2.45 12.51 8.22
C GLU A 101 1.73 11.26 7.67
N ALA A 102 2.08 10.07 8.16
CA ALA A 102 1.44 8.81 7.78
C ALA A 102 0.13 8.52 8.51
N LYS A 103 -0.33 9.41 9.41
CA LYS A 103 -1.48 9.13 10.28
C LYS A 103 -2.79 9.02 9.49
N GLY A 104 -3.23 7.78 9.28
CA GLY A 104 -4.59 7.49 8.82
C GLY A 104 -5.62 7.54 9.96
N ILE A 105 -6.87 7.86 9.61
CA ILE A 105 -8.01 7.90 10.53
C ILE A 105 -8.92 6.69 10.23
N LYS A 106 -8.97 5.71 11.13
CA LYS A 106 -9.80 4.51 11.04
C LYS A 106 -10.86 4.45 12.14
N VAL A 107 -10.54 4.96 13.32
CA VAL A 107 -11.44 5.03 14.48
C VAL A 107 -11.48 6.44 15.05
N LYS A 108 -12.48 6.75 15.87
CA LYS A 108 -12.66 8.10 16.43
C LYS A 108 -11.42 8.61 17.18
N GLY A 109 -10.73 7.75 17.94
CA GLY A 109 -9.52 8.11 18.67
C GLY A 109 -8.34 8.51 17.78
N ASP A 110 -8.35 8.14 16.49
CA ASP A 110 -7.31 8.57 15.56
C ASP A 110 -7.36 10.06 15.27
N VAL A 111 -8.53 10.69 15.44
CA VAL A 111 -8.71 12.14 15.23
C VAL A 111 -7.95 12.92 16.30
N GLU A 112 -8.12 12.55 17.56
CA GLU A 112 -7.43 13.22 18.69
C GLU A 112 -5.90 13.10 18.55
N GLU A 113 -5.41 11.97 18.06
CA GLU A 113 -3.99 11.79 17.75
C GLU A 113 -3.53 12.65 16.57
N ALA A 114 -4.32 12.74 15.49
CA ALA A 114 -3.99 13.58 14.35
C ALA A 114 -3.98 15.07 14.71
N GLU A 115 -4.95 15.54 15.52
CA GLU A 115 -5.01 16.92 16.02
C GLU A 115 -3.75 17.26 16.82
N ARG A 116 -3.35 16.39 17.75
CA ARG A 116 -2.12 16.56 18.52
C ARG A 116 -0.88 16.66 17.61
N TYR A 117 -0.77 15.81 16.59
CA TYR A 117 0.35 15.89 15.64
C TYR A 117 0.37 17.20 14.85
N ILE A 118 -0.79 17.74 14.48
CA ILE A 118 -0.88 19.03 13.78
C ILE A 118 -0.39 20.17 14.68
N GLU A 119 -0.75 20.17 15.96
CA GLU A 119 -0.28 21.16 16.94
C GLU A 119 1.24 21.09 17.11
N GLU A 120 1.77 19.88 17.37
CA GLU A 120 3.22 19.66 17.54
C GLU A 120 4.03 20.12 16.30
N LEU A 121 3.58 19.76 15.09
CA LEU A 121 4.24 20.17 13.84
C LEU A 121 4.19 21.68 13.61
N GLY A 122 3.11 22.34 14.04
CA GLY A 122 2.96 23.79 13.97
C GLY A 122 3.89 24.55 14.91
N GLU A 123 4.24 23.98 16.06
CA GLU A 123 5.20 24.56 17.01
C GLU A 123 6.66 24.38 16.58
N GLU A 124 6.94 23.40 15.72
CA GLU A 124 8.27 23.07 15.21
C GLU A 124 8.66 23.84 13.92
N SER A 125 7.73 24.60 13.32
CA SER A 125 7.88 25.32 12.04
C SER A 125 8.25 26.79 12.20
#